data_AF-A0A938YLF3-F1
#
_entry.id   AF-A0A938YLF3-F1
#
_cell.length_a   1.000
_cell.length_b   1.000
_cell.length_c   1.000
_cell.angle_alpha   90.00
_cell.angle_beta   90.00
_cell.angle_gamma   90.00
#
_symmetry.space_group_name_H-M   'P 1'
#
loop_
_entity.id
_entity.type
_entity.pdbx_description
1 polymer ?
#
loop_
_entity_poly.entity_id
_entity_poly.type
_entity_poly.pdbx_seq_one_letter_code
_entity_poly.pdbx_strand_id
1 'polypeptide(L)'
;MTGTSRRPLTALPARIVLGLAQGVDRLTGVPFTEPSGRIRRTASWYGRRLVSRATVPLLALVNRRSTRSVLGDGPPVSLTSHGARTAGAWATVESIGAGRLRPSRLVLWLNSQGEIDALDIRLRRLQRRGLTVALAPNFGPHTKYHPYVTTVWDGRSPLVTADDDLLYPPGWLADLVAGSGPADQITCHRAHEMGMSAGAITPYGSWQPCTTDAPGVRHFATGLSGVLYPPAFLARLKARGDAFTAVCPRADDVWLHFVAVADGFVIRQLRPRSRHFPVVRGSQVHKLQTSNVAGSGNDDQIAATYTAAALDRLVAAR
;
A
#
# COMPACT_ATOMS: atom_id res chain seq x y z
N MET A 1 -7.35 53.34 12.74
CA MET A 1 -7.58 51.97 13.26
C MET A 1 -7.92 51.06 12.09
N THR A 2 -6.94 50.40 11.49
CA THR A 2 -7.13 49.52 10.33
C THR A 2 -6.34 48.23 10.56
N GLY A 3 -7.02 47.22 11.12
CA GLY A 3 -6.47 45.89 11.34
C GLY A 3 -6.62 45.03 10.09
N THR A 4 -5.65 45.07 9.18
CA THR A 4 -5.54 44.10 8.08
C THR A 4 -5.17 42.73 8.62
N SER A 5 -6.15 41.84 8.73
CA SER A 5 -6.00 40.40 8.95
C SER A 5 -5.06 39.80 7.90
N ARG A 6 -3.81 39.51 8.29
CA ARG A 6 -2.88 38.71 7.49
C ARG A 6 -3.39 37.27 7.41
N ARG A 7 -3.94 36.89 6.24
CA ARG A 7 -4.15 35.46 5.90
C ARG A 7 -2.78 34.75 5.94
N PRO A 8 -2.67 33.58 6.58
CA PRO A 8 -1.40 32.85 6.61
C PRO A 8 -1.00 32.41 5.19
N LEU A 9 0.17 32.86 4.75
CA LEU A 9 0.83 32.54 3.46
C LEU A 9 1.14 31.03 3.26
N THR A 10 0.82 30.18 4.23
CA THR A 10 1.10 28.73 4.23
C THR A 10 0.09 27.90 3.44
N ALA A 11 -1.10 28.45 3.11
CA ALA A 11 -2.13 27.72 2.39
C ALA A 11 -1.97 27.73 0.85
N LEU A 12 -1.24 28.71 0.30
CA LEU A 12 -1.15 28.92 -1.16
C LEU A 12 -0.32 27.84 -1.88
N PRO A 13 0.88 27.45 -1.39
CA PRO A 13 1.67 26.40 -2.04
C PRO A 13 1.01 25.03 -1.94
N ALA A 14 0.36 24.73 -0.81
CA ALA A 14 -0.35 23.46 -0.61
C ALA A 14 -1.60 23.37 -1.50
N ARG A 15 -2.35 24.47 -1.69
CA ARG A 15 -3.49 24.52 -2.63
C ARG A 15 -3.07 24.46 -4.09
N ILE A 16 -1.90 25.00 -4.46
CA ILE A 16 -1.33 24.85 -5.81
C ILE A 16 -0.85 23.42 -6.03
N VAL A 17 -0.24 22.76 -5.04
CA VAL A 17 0.19 21.36 -5.14
C VAL A 17 -1.00 20.41 -5.15
N LEU A 18 -2.01 20.63 -4.31
CA LEU A 18 -3.29 19.91 -4.36
C LEU A 18 -4.04 20.21 -5.67
N GLY A 19 -3.98 21.44 -6.17
CA GLY A 19 -4.59 21.88 -7.43
C GLY A 19 -3.87 21.34 -8.67
N LEU A 20 -2.55 21.17 -8.62
CA LEU A 20 -1.75 20.50 -9.65
C LEU A 20 -1.87 18.98 -9.55
N ALA A 21 -1.99 18.39 -8.36
CA ALA A 21 -2.27 16.96 -8.20
C ALA A 21 -3.69 16.61 -8.68
N GLN A 22 -4.69 17.43 -8.32
CA GLN A 22 -6.05 17.36 -8.89
C GLN A 22 -6.06 17.73 -10.38
N GLY A 23 -5.18 18.64 -10.79
CA GLY A 23 -4.95 19.04 -12.17
C GLY A 23 -4.34 17.92 -12.99
N VAL A 24 -3.45 17.10 -12.42
CA VAL A 24 -2.88 15.89 -13.03
C VAL A 24 -3.94 14.80 -13.15
N ASP A 25 -4.80 14.61 -12.14
CA ASP A 25 -5.98 13.72 -12.26
C ASP A 25 -6.92 14.16 -13.41
N ARG A 26 -7.11 15.47 -13.61
CA ARG A 26 -7.97 16.03 -14.68
C ARG A 26 -7.29 16.14 -16.05
N LEU A 27 -6.01 16.50 -16.11
CA LEU A 27 -5.22 16.74 -17.32
C LEU A 27 -4.73 15.44 -17.95
N THR A 28 -4.47 14.40 -17.15
CA THR A 28 -3.92 13.17 -17.72
C THR A 28 -4.98 12.35 -18.43
N GLY A 29 -6.25 12.34 -18.01
CA GLY A 29 -7.33 11.60 -18.68
C GLY A 29 -7.06 10.09 -18.89
N VAL A 30 -5.91 9.59 -18.46
CA VAL A 30 -5.48 8.20 -18.50
C VAL A 30 -5.86 7.67 -17.13
N PRO A 31 -6.92 6.86 -17.01
CA PRO A 31 -7.27 6.29 -15.74
C PRO A 31 -6.03 5.55 -15.22
N PHE A 32 -5.69 5.76 -13.95
CA PHE A 32 -4.71 4.95 -13.21
C PHE A 32 -5.19 3.49 -13.09
N THR A 33 -5.90 2.97 -14.07
CA THR A 33 -6.41 1.61 -14.17
C THR A 33 -5.49 0.77 -15.04
N GLU A 34 -5.45 -0.53 -14.80
CA GLU A 34 -4.70 -1.47 -15.63
C GLU A 34 -5.14 -1.39 -17.11
N PRO A 35 -4.23 -1.02 -18.05
CA PRO A 35 -4.60 -0.91 -19.46
C PRO A 35 -4.68 -2.31 -20.11
N SER A 36 -5.72 -2.54 -20.92
CA SER A 36 -5.79 -3.71 -21.79
C SER A 36 -4.82 -3.56 -22.98
N GLY A 37 -3.98 -4.58 -23.20
CA GLY A 37 -3.07 -4.64 -24.35
C GLY A 37 -1.68 -4.00 -24.14
N ARG A 38 -0.68 -4.54 -24.83
CA ARG A 38 0.75 -4.23 -24.64
C ARG A 38 1.10 -2.76 -24.88
N ILE A 39 0.57 -2.16 -25.95
CA ILE A 39 0.83 -0.76 -26.32
C ILE A 39 0.30 0.20 -25.25
N ARG A 40 -0.93 -0.03 -24.78
CA ARG A 40 -1.55 0.81 -23.74
C ARG A 40 -0.82 0.66 -22.41
N ARG A 41 -0.35 -0.53 -22.05
CA ARG A 41 0.51 -0.76 -20.87
C ARG A 41 1.79 0.06 -20.94
N THR A 42 2.47 0.05 -22.09
CA THR A 42 3.68 0.84 -22.32
C THR A 42 3.40 2.34 -22.22
N ALA A 43 2.38 2.85 -22.92
CA ALA A 43 2.01 4.27 -22.87
C ALA A 43 1.65 4.72 -21.43
N SER A 44 0.86 3.92 -20.72
CA SER A 44 0.50 4.15 -19.31
C SER A 44 1.72 4.17 -18.39
N TRP A 45 2.71 3.30 -18.65
CA TRP A 45 3.98 3.30 -17.92
C TRP A 45 4.77 4.61 -18.12
N TYR A 46 4.91 5.07 -19.37
CA TYR A 46 5.56 6.36 -19.66
C TYR A 46 4.80 7.54 -19.04
N GLY A 47 3.46 7.53 -19.11
CA GLY A 47 2.61 8.54 -18.48
C GLY A 47 2.83 8.63 -16.97
N ARG A 48 2.83 7.48 -16.26
CA ARG A 48 3.13 7.44 -14.82
C ARG A 48 4.52 7.97 -14.49
N ARG A 49 5.52 7.69 -15.34
CA ARG A 49 6.86 8.28 -15.17
C ARG A 49 6.80 9.79 -15.27
N LEU A 50 6.17 10.35 -16.29
CA LEU A 50 6.02 11.80 -16.46
C LEU A 50 5.35 12.45 -15.24
N VAL A 51 4.27 11.84 -14.73
CA VAL A 51 3.60 12.29 -13.50
C VAL A 51 4.57 12.29 -12.31
N SER A 52 5.34 11.22 -12.11
CA SER A 52 6.38 11.19 -11.08
C SER A 52 7.44 12.28 -11.27
N ARG A 53 7.83 12.58 -12.53
CA ARG A 53 8.80 13.65 -12.83
C ARG A 53 8.30 15.04 -12.39
N ALA A 54 7.01 15.30 -12.54
CA ALA A 54 6.39 16.57 -12.17
C ALA A 54 6.05 16.63 -10.66
N THR A 55 5.59 15.52 -10.09
CA THR A 55 5.04 15.47 -8.73
C THR A 55 6.14 15.47 -7.67
N VAL A 56 7.24 14.74 -7.88
CA VAL A 56 8.32 14.63 -6.87
C VAL A 56 8.95 16.00 -6.53
N PRO A 57 9.29 16.88 -7.48
CA PRO A 57 9.79 18.23 -7.17
C PRO A 57 8.80 19.08 -6.36
N LEU A 58 7.51 18.96 -6.68
CA LEU A 58 6.44 19.65 -5.95
C LEU A 58 6.34 19.13 -4.50
N LEU A 59 6.37 17.81 -4.31
CA LEU A 59 6.41 17.20 -2.98
C LEU A 59 7.67 17.62 -2.20
N ALA A 60 8.83 17.73 -2.86
CA ALA A 60 10.04 18.23 -2.21
C ALA A 60 9.90 19.68 -1.73
N LEU A 61 9.21 20.52 -2.51
CA LEU A 61 8.91 21.89 -2.11
C LEU A 61 7.97 21.96 -0.91
N VAL A 62 6.91 21.14 -0.91
CA VAL A 62 5.99 21.01 0.23
C VAL A 62 6.73 20.50 1.44
N ASN A 63 7.50 19.42 1.30
CA ASN A 63 8.30 18.85 2.39
C ASN A 63 9.21 19.89 3.03
N ARG A 64 9.83 20.76 2.23
CA ARG A 64 10.74 21.80 2.71
C ARG A 64 10.02 22.96 3.42
N ARG A 65 8.80 23.32 3.01
CA ARG A 65 8.12 24.55 3.46
C ARG A 65 6.91 24.34 4.36
N SER A 66 6.29 23.16 4.31
CA SER A 66 5.08 22.86 5.05
C SER A 66 5.37 22.52 6.50
N THR A 67 4.61 23.11 7.41
CA THR A 67 4.54 22.71 8.82
C THR A 67 3.27 21.90 9.13
N ARG A 68 2.42 21.66 8.11
CA ARG A 68 1.16 20.93 8.29
C ARG A 68 1.44 19.49 8.68
N SER A 69 0.78 19.02 9.74
CA SER A 69 0.83 17.63 10.15
C SER A 69 0.47 16.68 9.01
N VAL A 70 1.20 15.57 8.87
CA VAL A 70 0.84 14.48 7.95
C VAL A 70 -0.23 13.56 8.53
N LEU A 71 -0.63 13.80 9.78
CA LEU A 71 -1.68 13.06 10.48
C LEU A 71 -3.04 13.75 10.40
N GLY A 72 -4.11 13.00 10.65
CA GLY A 72 -5.50 13.44 10.72
C GLY A 72 -6.38 12.34 11.33
N ASP A 73 -7.64 12.25 10.91
CA ASP A 73 -8.63 11.39 11.57
C ASP A 73 -8.87 10.04 10.84
N GLY A 74 -8.07 9.75 9.81
CA GLY A 74 -8.15 8.50 9.06
C GLY A 74 -7.57 7.29 9.81
N PRO A 75 -7.69 6.09 9.24
CA PRO A 75 -7.12 4.89 9.85
C PRO A 75 -5.58 4.96 9.85
N PRO A 76 -4.90 4.29 10.79
CA PRO A 76 -3.46 4.13 10.77
C PRO A 76 -2.94 3.59 9.44
N VAL A 77 -1.81 4.12 8.99
CA VAL A 77 -1.07 3.65 7.81
C VAL A 77 0.30 3.16 8.24
N SER A 78 0.68 1.97 7.76
CA SER A 78 1.96 1.34 8.03
C SER A 78 2.66 0.96 6.73
N LEU A 79 3.97 1.21 6.67
CA LEU A 79 4.82 0.90 5.54
C LEU A 79 6.22 0.51 6.03
N THR A 80 7.00 -0.14 5.18
CA THR A 80 8.38 -0.52 5.48
C THR A 80 9.30 -0.08 4.36
N SER A 81 10.55 0.21 4.68
CA SER A 81 11.61 0.50 3.71
C SER A 81 12.92 -0.15 4.16
N HIS A 82 13.86 -0.30 3.23
CA HIS A 82 15.19 -0.84 3.50
C HIS A 82 16.22 -0.32 2.49
N GLY A 83 17.46 -0.17 2.96
CA GLY A 83 18.63 0.17 2.15
C GLY A 83 18.43 1.42 1.29
N ALA A 84 18.79 1.33 0.01
CA ALA A 84 18.72 2.47 -0.91
C ALA A 84 17.30 3.03 -1.11
N ARG A 85 16.24 2.23 -0.84
CA ARG A 85 14.85 2.69 -0.99
C ARG A 85 14.45 3.70 0.09
N THR A 86 15.10 3.66 1.26
CA THR A 86 14.81 4.55 2.40
C THR A 86 14.98 6.01 2.03
N ALA A 87 15.95 6.36 1.19
CA ALA A 87 16.15 7.72 0.70
C ALA A 87 15.02 8.23 -0.21
N GLY A 88 14.21 7.33 -0.80
CA GLY A 88 13.05 7.66 -1.63
C GLY A 88 11.72 7.70 -0.87
N ALA A 89 11.63 6.99 0.27
CA ALA A 89 10.39 6.79 1.03
C ALA A 89 9.71 8.11 1.47
N TRP A 90 10.46 9.21 1.63
CA TRP A 90 9.88 10.51 1.95
C TRP A 90 8.82 10.96 0.96
N ALA A 91 8.97 10.65 -0.34
CA ALA A 91 8.03 11.09 -1.36
C ALA A 91 6.69 10.36 -1.22
N THR A 92 6.74 9.07 -0.93
CA THR A 92 5.58 8.24 -0.59
C THR A 92 4.87 8.78 0.65
N VAL A 93 5.61 8.97 1.75
CA VAL A 93 5.06 9.51 3.00
C VAL A 93 4.45 10.91 2.79
N GLU A 94 5.13 11.79 2.06
CA GLU A 94 4.62 13.13 1.74
C GLU A 94 3.34 13.05 0.89
N SER A 95 3.26 12.11 -0.06
CA SER A 95 2.05 11.91 -0.87
C SER A 95 0.85 11.44 -0.03
N ILE A 96 1.07 10.55 0.93
CA ILE A 96 0.05 10.12 1.90
C ILE A 96 -0.39 11.31 2.77
N GLY A 97 0.56 12.09 3.29
CA GLY A 97 0.27 13.29 4.09
C GLY A 97 -0.41 14.43 3.31
N ALA A 98 -0.31 14.43 1.99
CA ALA A 98 -1.03 15.34 1.09
C ALA A 98 -2.46 14.87 0.76
N GLY A 99 -2.87 13.70 1.27
CA GLY A 99 -4.21 13.15 1.12
C GLY A 99 -5.32 14.06 1.66
N ARG A 100 -6.53 13.92 1.10
CA ARG A 100 -7.74 14.57 1.61
C ARG A 100 -8.11 14.03 3.00
N LEU A 101 -7.99 12.71 3.15
CA LEU A 101 -7.99 12.03 4.44
C LEU A 101 -6.55 11.67 4.79
N ARG A 102 -6.12 12.02 6.00
CA ARG A 102 -4.78 11.75 6.53
C ARG A 102 -4.89 10.73 7.67
N PRO A 103 -3.91 9.84 7.84
CA PRO A 103 -3.97 8.79 8.84
C PRO A 103 -3.82 9.33 10.27
N SER A 104 -4.43 8.67 11.25
CA SER A 104 -4.23 8.96 12.69
C SER A 104 -2.84 8.58 13.18
N ARG A 105 -2.20 7.61 12.53
CA ARG A 105 -0.82 7.21 12.77
C ARG A 105 -0.18 6.84 11.43
N LEU A 106 1.04 7.30 11.19
CA LEU A 106 1.82 6.96 10.00
C LEU A 106 3.17 6.42 10.44
N VAL A 107 3.42 5.13 10.22
CA VAL A 107 4.62 4.44 10.70
C VAL A 107 5.44 3.91 9.54
N LEU A 108 6.70 4.34 9.46
CA LEU A 108 7.72 3.78 8.59
C LEU A 108 8.64 2.87 9.41
N TRP A 109 8.58 1.58 9.14
CA TRP A 109 9.48 0.59 9.74
C TRP A 109 10.79 0.50 8.95
N LEU A 110 11.91 0.51 9.67
CA LEU A 110 13.25 0.28 9.15
C LEU A 110 13.90 -0.88 9.91
N ASN A 111 14.84 -1.58 9.28
CA ASN A 111 15.45 -2.79 9.82
C ASN A 111 16.87 -2.58 10.37
N SER A 112 17.37 -1.35 10.34
CA SER A 112 18.71 -1.00 10.81
C SER A 112 18.68 0.30 11.61
N GLN A 113 19.31 0.29 12.78
CA GLN A 113 19.49 1.50 13.59
C GLN A 113 20.34 2.53 12.84
N GLY A 114 21.36 2.09 12.09
CA GLY A 114 22.19 2.98 11.28
C GLY A 114 21.40 3.73 10.21
N GLU A 115 20.35 3.13 9.62
CA GLU A 115 19.46 3.84 8.70
C GLU A 115 18.61 4.90 9.39
N ILE A 116 18.18 4.65 10.63
CA ILE A 116 17.44 5.62 11.45
C ILE A 116 18.35 6.78 11.85
N ASP A 117 19.60 6.51 12.21
CA ASP A 117 20.55 7.55 12.59
C ASP A 117 20.92 8.42 11.36
N ALA A 118 21.10 7.78 10.21
CA ALA A 118 21.42 8.43 8.92
C ALA A 118 20.19 8.94 8.15
N LEU A 119 19.03 9.07 8.80
CA LEU A 119 17.77 9.41 8.13
C LEU A 119 17.86 10.72 7.30
N ASP A 120 17.37 10.67 6.06
CA ASP A 120 17.33 11.83 5.17
C ASP A 120 16.58 13.01 5.80
N ILE A 121 17.06 14.24 5.56
CA ILE A 121 16.46 15.46 6.11
C ILE A 121 14.97 15.61 5.78
N ARG A 122 14.50 15.07 4.66
CA ARG A 122 13.10 15.07 4.23
C ARG A 122 12.24 14.16 5.10
N LEU A 123 12.75 13.00 5.50
CA LEU A 123 12.11 12.13 6.48
C LEU A 123 12.14 12.73 7.89
N ARG A 124 13.25 13.37 8.30
CA ARG A 124 13.31 14.10 9.58
C ARG A 124 12.31 15.26 9.65
N ARG A 125 12.06 15.95 8.53
CA ARG A 125 10.98 16.96 8.42
C ARG A 125 9.59 16.33 8.57
N LEU A 126 9.39 15.15 8.00
CA LEU A 126 8.14 14.39 8.14
C LEU A 126 7.93 13.90 9.58
N GLN A 127 9.00 13.50 10.29
CA GLN A 127 8.91 13.16 11.72
C GLN A 127 8.39 14.34 12.55
N ARG A 128 8.93 15.54 12.32
CA ARG A 128 8.41 16.78 12.95
C ARG A 128 6.95 17.08 12.61
N ARG A 129 6.41 16.48 11.56
CA ARG A 129 5.01 16.62 11.12
C ARG A 129 4.15 15.40 11.51
N GLY A 130 4.69 14.45 12.27
CA GLY A 130 3.94 13.32 12.83
C GLY A 130 4.25 11.94 12.24
N LEU A 131 5.21 11.81 11.32
CA LEU A 131 5.70 10.48 10.92
C LEU A 131 6.41 9.81 12.09
N THR A 132 6.02 8.58 12.42
CA THR A 132 6.81 7.69 13.28
C THR A 132 7.78 6.91 12.42
N VAL A 133 9.08 6.96 12.74
CA VAL A 133 10.08 6.04 12.17
C VAL A 133 10.50 5.11 13.30
N ALA A 134 10.38 3.80 13.08
CA ALA A 134 10.59 2.80 14.12
C ALA A 134 11.47 1.65 13.61
N LEU A 135 12.25 1.08 14.53
CA LEU A 135 13.08 -0.10 14.26
C LEU A 135 12.22 -1.36 14.38
N ALA A 136 12.38 -2.30 13.45
CA ALA A 136 11.79 -3.64 13.52
C ALA A 136 12.76 -4.71 13.02
N PRO A 137 12.66 -5.95 13.53
CA PRO A 137 13.35 -7.09 12.91
C PRO A 137 12.98 -7.22 11.43
N ASN A 138 13.90 -7.78 10.64
CA ASN A 138 13.69 -7.95 9.21
C ASN A 138 12.78 -9.15 8.93
N PHE A 139 11.50 -8.89 8.68
CA PHE A 139 10.52 -9.88 8.22
C PHE A 139 10.28 -9.78 6.70
N GLY A 140 11.23 -9.19 5.96
CA GLY A 140 11.09 -8.92 4.54
C GLY A 140 9.83 -8.08 4.27
N PRO A 141 8.97 -8.48 3.31
CA PRO A 141 7.77 -7.72 2.99
C PRO A 141 6.75 -7.68 4.15
N HIS A 142 6.76 -8.67 5.06
CA HIS A 142 5.83 -8.71 6.20
C HIS A 142 6.07 -7.59 7.22
N THR A 143 7.24 -6.93 7.17
CA THR A 143 7.58 -5.79 8.04
C THR A 143 6.58 -4.64 7.91
N LYS A 144 5.84 -4.53 6.79
CA LYS A 144 4.83 -3.46 6.62
C LYS A 144 3.61 -3.59 7.53
N TYR A 145 3.30 -4.79 8.05
CA TYR A 145 2.12 -5.01 8.91
C TYR A 145 2.47 -5.73 10.23
N HIS A 146 3.38 -6.70 10.20
CA HIS A 146 3.61 -7.59 11.34
C HIS A 146 4.05 -6.85 12.61
N PRO A 147 5.11 -6.02 12.60
CA PRO A 147 5.51 -5.25 13.78
C PRO A 147 4.39 -4.30 14.24
N TYR A 148 3.59 -3.78 13.31
CA TYR A 148 2.45 -2.94 13.68
C TYR A 148 1.43 -3.71 14.53
N VAL A 149 1.01 -4.88 14.03
CA VAL A 149 -0.02 -5.72 14.67
C VAL A 149 0.45 -6.28 16.00
N THR A 150 1.73 -6.61 16.15
CA THR A 150 2.26 -7.22 17.37
C THR A 150 2.64 -6.20 18.45
N THR A 151 3.08 -5.00 18.08
CA THR A 151 3.68 -4.06 19.05
C THR A 151 2.88 -2.78 19.32
N VAL A 152 2.10 -2.27 18.34
CA VAL A 152 1.47 -0.93 18.46
C VAL A 152 -0.02 -0.90 18.15
N TRP A 153 -0.61 -2.00 17.67
CA TRP A 153 -2.03 -2.08 17.37
C TRP A 153 -2.88 -2.02 18.64
N ASP A 154 -3.93 -1.19 18.59
CA ASP A 154 -4.78 -0.82 19.73
C ASP A 154 -5.97 -1.75 19.95
N GLY A 155 -6.06 -2.84 19.18
CA GLY A 155 -7.13 -3.84 19.25
C GLY A 155 -8.43 -3.45 18.54
N ARG A 156 -8.58 -2.21 18.04
CA ARG A 156 -9.86 -1.70 17.52
C ARG A 156 -9.76 -0.92 16.21
N SER A 157 -8.61 -0.33 15.91
CA SER A 157 -8.41 0.45 14.69
C SER A 157 -8.15 -0.48 13.51
N PRO A 158 -8.73 -0.22 12.32
CA PRO A 158 -8.29 -0.89 11.10
C PRO A 158 -6.85 -0.45 10.76
N LEU A 159 -6.19 -1.17 9.85
CA LEU A 159 -4.85 -0.85 9.40
C LEU A 159 -4.83 -0.75 7.88
N VAL A 160 -4.21 0.31 7.36
CA VAL A 160 -3.89 0.41 5.94
C VAL A 160 -2.40 0.16 5.73
N THR A 161 -2.05 -0.76 4.85
CA THR A 161 -0.65 -0.93 4.42
C THR A 161 -0.35 -0.14 3.17
N ALA A 162 0.87 0.36 3.05
CA ALA A 162 1.40 1.03 1.88
C ALA A 162 2.82 0.53 1.56
N ASP A 163 3.25 0.73 0.32
CA ASP A 163 4.62 0.49 -0.12
C ASP A 163 5.38 1.83 -0.18
N ASP A 164 6.68 1.77 0.09
CA ASP A 164 7.58 2.93 0.20
C ASP A 164 7.96 3.56 -1.14
N ASP A 165 7.53 3.01 -2.27
CA ASP A 165 7.94 3.46 -3.60
C ASP A 165 6.80 3.89 -4.52
N LEU A 166 5.63 4.24 -3.96
CA LEU A 166 4.49 4.73 -4.73
C LEU A 166 4.05 6.13 -4.31
N LEU A 167 3.61 6.93 -5.29
CA LEU A 167 2.98 8.22 -5.06
C LEU A 167 1.47 8.05 -5.00
N TYR A 168 0.92 8.12 -3.80
CA TYR A 168 -0.50 7.92 -3.57
C TYR A 168 -1.32 9.18 -3.92
N PRO A 169 -2.41 9.04 -4.71
CA PRO A 169 -3.25 10.19 -5.07
C PRO A 169 -4.04 10.72 -3.86
N PRO A 170 -4.52 11.98 -3.89
CA PRO A 170 -5.16 12.60 -2.73
C PRO A 170 -6.41 11.87 -2.20
N GLY A 171 -7.09 11.09 -3.04
CA GLY A 171 -8.25 10.29 -2.65
C GLY A 171 -7.90 8.89 -2.10
N TRP A 172 -6.64 8.46 -2.15
CA TRP A 172 -6.24 7.06 -1.89
C TRP A 172 -6.78 6.48 -0.58
N LEU A 173 -6.54 7.17 0.54
CA LEU A 173 -6.98 6.71 1.86
C LEU A 173 -8.50 6.87 2.05
N ALA A 174 -9.07 7.96 1.53
CA ALA A 174 -10.50 8.22 1.60
C ALA A 174 -11.30 7.16 0.82
N ASP A 175 -10.81 6.75 -0.35
CA ASP A 175 -11.43 5.71 -1.17
C ASP A 175 -11.44 4.35 -0.44
N LEU A 176 -10.36 3.99 0.26
CA LEU A 176 -10.29 2.76 1.06
C LEU A 176 -11.28 2.77 2.22
N VAL A 177 -11.40 3.90 2.92
CA VAL A 177 -12.34 4.06 4.03
C VAL A 177 -13.78 4.07 3.53
N ALA A 178 -14.07 4.78 2.44
CA ALA A 178 -15.41 4.85 1.87
C ALA A 178 -15.89 3.50 1.32
N GLY A 179 -14.97 2.66 0.84
CA GLY A 179 -15.30 1.32 0.34
C GLY A 179 -15.20 0.19 1.37
N SER A 180 -14.78 0.48 2.61
CA SER A 180 -14.70 -0.53 3.66
C SER A 180 -16.10 -1.06 3.98
N GLY A 181 -16.23 -2.37 4.08
CA GLY A 181 -17.50 -3.05 4.28
C GLY A 181 -17.64 -3.63 5.69
N PRO A 182 -18.38 -4.75 5.80
CA PRO A 182 -18.51 -5.50 7.04
C PRO A 182 -17.17 -5.93 7.66
N ALA A 183 -17.21 -6.38 8.93
CA ALA A 183 -16.01 -6.69 9.71
C ALA A 183 -15.14 -7.83 9.13
N ASP A 184 -15.71 -8.67 8.26
CA ASP A 184 -15.08 -9.76 7.53
C ASP A 184 -14.64 -9.38 6.10
N GLN A 185 -14.68 -8.09 5.74
CA GLN A 185 -14.26 -7.60 4.43
C GLN A 185 -12.92 -6.86 4.48
N ILE A 186 -11.95 -7.35 3.71
CA ILE A 186 -10.69 -6.65 3.40
C ILE A 186 -10.90 -5.83 2.13
N THR A 187 -10.39 -4.59 2.10
CA THR A 187 -10.65 -3.66 0.99
C THR A 187 -9.35 -3.21 0.34
N CYS A 188 -9.25 -3.26 -0.98
CA CYS A 188 -8.01 -2.94 -1.70
C CYS A 188 -8.24 -2.15 -3.00
N HIS A 189 -7.18 -1.48 -3.48
CA HIS A 189 -7.20 -0.81 -4.80
C HIS A 189 -6.85 -1.73 -5.97
N ARG A 190 -6.20 -2.88 -5.70
CA ARG A 190 -5.72 -3.83 -6.71
C ARG A 190 -5.85 -5.26 -6.17
N ALA A 191 -6.53 -6.10 -6.93
CA ALA A 191 -6.57 -7.54 -6.73
C ALA A 191 -6.40 -8.29 -8.07
N HIS A 192 -5.96 -9.54 -7.97
CA HIS A 192 -6.15 -10.56 -9.02
C HIS A 192 -7.26 -11.51 -8.58
N GLU A 193 -7.74 -12.32 -9.51
CA GLU A 193 -8.57 -13.47 -9.21
C GLU A 193 -7.69 -14.73 -9.22
N MET A 194 -7.60 -15.39 -8.07
CA MET A 194 -6.87 -16.64 -7.91
C MET A 194 -7.53 -17.74 -8.73
N GLY A 195 -6.76 -18.32 -9.65
CA GLY A 195 -7.24 -19.40 -10.51
C GLY A 195 -7.31 -20.73 -9.75
N MET A 196 -8.36 -21.50 -10.03
CA MET A 196 -8.56 -22.85 -9.50
C MET A 196 -8.81 -23.83 -10.66
N SER A 197 -8.17 -25.00 -10.61
CA SER A 197 -8.40 -26.09 -11.56
C SER A 197 -8.26 -27.44 -10.86
N ALA A 198 -9.21 -28.35 -11.10
CA ALA A 198 -9.21 -29.71 -10.51
C ALA A 198 -8.96 -29.75 -8.99
N GLY A 199 -9.49 -28.78 -8.23
CA GLY A 199 -9.33 -28.69 -6.78
C GLY A 199 -8.02 -28.06 -6.30
N ALA A 200 -7.12 -27.68 -7.20
CA ALA A 200 -5.84 -27.05 -6.89
C ALA A 200 -5.78 -25.59 -7.36
N ILE A 201 -4.91 -24.80 -6.71
CA ILE A 201 -4.58 -23.43 -7.13
C ILE A 201 -3.73 -23.50 -8.40
N THR A 202 -4.08 -22.72 -9.43
CA THR A 202 -3.28 -22.65 -10.67
C THR A 202 -2.02 -21.81 -10.46
N PRO A 203 -0.99 -21.95 -11.31
CA PRO A 203 0.26 -21.20 -11.16
C PRO A 203 0.03 -19.69 -11.01
N TYR A 204 0.73 -19.05 -10.09
CA TYR A 204 0.58 -17.64 -9.70
C TYR A 204 0.61 -16.70 -10.92
N GLY A 205 1.52 -16.96 -11.86
CA GLY A 205 1.65 -16.15 -13.09
C GLY A 205 0.46 -16.22 -14.05
N SER A 206 -0.46 -17.18 -13.86
CA SER A 206 -1.66 -17.36 -14.69
C SER A 206 -2.88 -16.55 -14.21
N TRP A 207 -2.84 -16.03 -12.97
CA TRP A 207 -3.98 -15.34 -12.37
C TRP A 207 -4.29 -14.03 -13.10
N GLN A 208 -5.57 -13.78 -13.32
CA GLN A 208 -6.02 -12.61 -14.07
C GLN A 208 -6.30 -11.44 -13.14
N PRO A 209 -6.14 -10.18 -13.59
CA PRO A 209 -6.59 -9.02 -12.82
C PRO A 209 -8.08 -9.12 -12.49
N CYS A 210 -8.45 -8.78 -11.26
CA CYS A 210 -9.85 -8.72 -10.85
C CYS A 210 -10.59 -7.63 -11.64
N THR A 211 -11.72 -7.99 -12.24
CA THR A 211 -12.52 -7.12 -13.12
C THR A 211 -13.85 -6.68 -12.51
N THR A 212 -14.07 -6.98 -11.23
CA THR A 212 -15.28 -6.65 -10.47
C THR A 212 -14.95 -5.82 -9.24
N ASP A 213 -15.96 -5.17 -8.66
CA ASP A 213 -15.90 -4.54 -7.34
C ASP A 213 -16.74 -5.29 -6.29
N ALA A 214 -17.26 -6.48 -6.63
CA ALA A 214 -17.85 -7.39 -5.68
C ALA A 214 -16.78 -7.96 -4.73
N PRO A 215 -17.10 -8.23 -3.46
CA PRO A 215 -16.24 -9.02 -2.59
C PRO A 215 -16.15 -10.47 -3.07
N GLY A 216 -15.02 -11.14 -2.82
CA GLY A 216 -14.82 -12.53 -3.22
C GLY A 216 -13.74 -13.22 -2.41
N VAL A 217 -13.89 -14.52 -2.20
CA VAL A 217 -12.92 -15.37 -1.49
C VAL A 217 -11.66 -15.59 -2.33
N ARG A 218 -11.79 -15.62 -3.66
CA ARG A 218 -10.66 -15.80 -4.60
C ARG A 218 -9.98 -14.48 -4.99
N HIS A 219 -10.39 -13.34 -4.44
CA HIS A 219 -9.77 -12.07 -4.76
C HIS A 219 -8.45 -11.91 -3.99
N PHE A 220 -7.35 -11.86 -4.72
CA PHE A 220 -6.00 -11.81 -4.18
C PHE A 220 -5.43 -10.38 -4.21
N ALA A 221 -5.37 -9.71 -3.06
CA ALA A 221 -4.82 -8.36 -2.95
C ALA A 221 -3.27 -8.36 -2.95
N THR A 222 -2.65 -7.81 -3.99
CA THR A 222 -1.17 -7.87 -4.17
C THR A 222 -0.38 -6.81 -3.39
N GLY A 223 -0.92 -6.24 -2.30
CA GLY A 223 -0.28 -5.24 -1.41
C GLY A 223 0.04 -3.84 -2.00
N LEU A 224 0.48 -3.77 -3.26
CA LEU A 224 1.08 -2.60 -3.92
C LEU A 224 0.26 -1.31 -3.81
N SER A 225 -1.04 -1.35 -4.16
CA SER A 225 -1.86 -0.12 -4.23
C SER A 225 -2.55 0.22 -2.91
N GLY A 226 -2.15 -0.43 -1.82
CA GLY A 226 -2.73 -0.25 -0.51
C GLY A 226 -3.96 -1.13 -0.29
N VAL A 227 -4.02 -1.64 0.94
CA VAL A 227 -5.03 -2.56 1.44
C VAL A 227 -5.44 -2.11 2.83
N LEU A 228 -6.74 -2.04 3.09
CA LEU A 228 -7.33 -1.78 4.39
C LEU A 228 -7.77 -3.12 5.00
N TYR A 229 -7.20 -3.43 6.15
CA TYR A 229 -7.48 -4.61 6.96
C TYR A 229 -8.39 -4.25 8.14
N PRO A 230 -9.55 -4.90 8.30
CA PRO A 230 -10.45 -4.64 9.42
C PRO A 230 -9.87 -5.17 10.74
N PRO A 231 -10.31 -4.65 11.90
CA PRO A 231 -9.79 -5.06 13.22
C PRO A 231 -9.90 -6.56 13.48
N ALA A 232 -10.99 -7.19 13.03
CA ALA A 232 -11.18 -8.63 13.17
C ALA A 232 -10.08 -9.43 12.44
N PHE A 233 -9.66 -8.99 11.26
CA PHE A 233 -8.57 -9.62 10.51
C PHE A 233 -7.21 -9.41 11.20
N LEU A 234 -6.96 -8.20 11.73
CA LEU A 234 -5.72 -7.91 12.47
C LEU A 234 -5.58 -8.77 13.73
N ALA A 235 -6.68 -9.04 14.43
CA ALA A 235 -6.69 -9.98 15.56
C ALA A 235 -6.25 -11.39 15.12
N ARG A 236 -6.70 -11.85 13.94
CA ARG A 236 -6.31 -13.14 13.37
C ARG A 236 -4.85 -13.21 12.95
N LEU A 237 -4.30 -12.11 12.45
CA LEU A 237 -2.85 -12.00 12.19
C LEU A 237 -2.06 -12.02 13.50
N LYS A 238 -2.49 -11.28 14.52
CA LYS A 238 -1.83 -11.24 15.82
C LYS A 238 -1.79 -12.62 16.47
N ALA A 239 -2.91 -13.35 16.45
CA ALA A 239 -3.02 -14.69 17.01
C ALA A 239 -2.10 -15.73 16.35
N ARG A 240 -1.74 -15.52 15.07
CA ARG A 240 -0.82 -16.40 14.32
C ARG A 240 0.65 -16.06 14.49
N GLY A 241 0.97 -14.96 15.18
CA GLY A 241 2.36 -14.55 15.43
C GLY A 241 3.18 -14.45 14.14
N ASP A 242 4.32 -15.13 14.12
CA ASP A 242 5.31 -15.15 13.05
C ASP A 242 5.30 -16.45 12.24
N ALA A 243 4.22 -17.23 12.27
CA ALA A 243 4.11 -18.51 11.56
C ALA A 243 4.40 -18.41 10.05
N PHE A 244 4.20 -17.24 9.44
CA PHE A 244 4.57 -16.98 8.04
C PHE A 244 6.06 -17.17 7.75
N THR A 245 6.94 -17.04 8.76
CA THR A 245 8.39 -17.20 8.57
C THR A 245 8.77 -18.61 8.14
N ALA A 246 7.99 -19.62 8.54
CA ALA A 246 8.23 -21.02 8.21
C ALA A 246 7.73 -21.41 6.81
N VAL A 247 6.64 -20.79 6.32
CA VAL A 247 5.94 -21.25 5.11
C VAL A 247 5.96 -20.24 3.96
N CYS A 248 6.04 -18.95 4.28
CA CYS A 248 5.86 -17.86 3.32
C CYS A 248 6.67 -16.60 3.65
N PRO A 249 7.98 -16.67 3.94
CA PRO A 249 8.75 -15.52 4.44
C PRO A 249 8.94 -14.37 3.43
N ARG A 250 8.66 -14.60 2.15
CA ARG A 250 8.97 -13.66 1.05
C ARG A 250 7.73 -13.18 0.29
N ALA A 251 6.53 -13.60 0.69
CA ALA A 251 5.27 -13.23 0.04
C ALA A 251 4.20 -12.89 1.08
N ASP A 252 4.16 -11.62 1.49
CA ASP A 252 3.18 -11.14 2.46
C ASP A 252 1.75 -11.25 1.94
N ASP A 253 1.53 -10.95 0.66
CA ASP A 253 0.25 -11.10 -0.02
C ASP A 253 -0.29 -12.55 0.02
N VAL A 254 0.57 -13.55 -0.21
CA VAL A 254 0.20 -14.98 -0.12
C VAL A 254 -0.27 -15.34 1.28
N TRP A 255 0.50 -14.96 2.31
CA TRP A 255 0.15 -15.20 3.70
C TRP A 255 -1.15 -14.50 4.11
N LEU A 256 -1.29 -13.22 3.77
CA LEU A 256 -2.46 -12.42 4.14
C LEU A 256 -3.73 -12.97 3.45
N HIS A 257 -3.65 -13.40 2.19
CA HIS A 257 -4.78 -14.05 1.53
C HIS A 257 -5.12 -15.41 2.15
N PHE A 258 -4.12 -16.23 2.48
CA PHE A 258 -4.36 -17.50 3.17
C PHE A 258 -5.10 -17.30 4.48
N VAL A 259 -4.67 -16.34 5.32
CA VAL A 259 -5.36 -16.03 6.58
C VAL A 259 -6.80 -15.57 6.32
N ALA A 260 -7.03 -14.80 5.25
CA ALA A 260 -8.36 -14.36 4.88
C ALA A 260 -9.27 -15.55 4.56
N VAL A 261 -8.82 -16.45 3.68
CA VAL A 261 -9.54 -17.68 3.32
C VAL A 261 -9.78 -18.58 4.54
N ALA A 262 -8.73 -18.83 5.32
CA ALA A 262 -8.77 -19.73 6.48
C ALA A 262 -9.74 -19.26 7.57
N ASP A 263 -9.93 -17.94 7.70
CA ASP A 263 -10.83 -17.35 8.71
C ASP A 263 -12.12 -16.78 8.14
N GLY A 264 -12.41 -17.00 6.86
CA GLY A 264 -13.70 -16.68 6.24
C GLY A 264 -13.86 -15.20 5.87
N PHE A 265 -12.76 -14.47 5.69
CA PHE A 265 -12.78 -13.11 5.17
C PHE A 265 -12.86 -13.11 3.65
N VAL A 266 -13.51 -12.07 3.11
CA VAL A 266 -13.58 -11.80 1.67
C VAL A 266 -12.77 -10.55 1.33
N ILE A 267 -12.23 -10.51 0.11
CA ILE A 267 -11.47 -9.35 -0.38
C ILE A 267 -12.28 -8.64 -1.46
N ARG A 268 -12.38 -7.32 -1.35
CA ARG A 268 -13.08 -6.45 -2.29
C ARG A 268 -12.11 -5.45 -2.93
N GLN A 269 -12.05 -5.46 -4.27
CA GLN A 269 -11.42 -4.38 -5.03
C GLN A 269 -12.39 -3.20 -5.11
N LEU A 270 -11.92 -1.97 -4.88
CA LEU A 270 -12.78 -0.78 -4.84
C LEU A 270 -13.46 -0.42 -6.16
N ARG A 271 -12.93 -0.89 -7.28
CA ARG A 271 -13.40 -0.57 -8.64
C ARG A 271 -13.25 -1.82 -9.51
N PRO A 272 -14.01 -1.97 -10.60
CA PRO A 272 -13.89 -3.09 -11.54
C PRO A 272 -12.58 -3.11 -12.35
N ARG A 273 -11.60 -2.27 -12.00
CA ARG A 273 -10.25 -2.29 -12.55
C ARG A 273 -9.24 -1.93 -11.48
N SER A 274 -8.18 -2.73 -11.42
CA SER A 274 -7.00 -2.47 -10.59
C SER A 274 -6.43 -1.09 -10.81
N ARG A 275 -6.08 -0.39 -9.72
CA ARG A 275 -5.33 0.86 -9.80
C ARG A 275 -3.81 0.64 -9.81
N HIS A 276 -3.09 1.50 -10.52
CA HIS A 276 -1.63 1.56 -10.54
C HIS A 276 -1.15 2.99 -10.31
N PHE A 277 -0.32 3.19 -9.29
CA PHE A 277 0.18 4.51 -8.94
C PHE A 277 1.57 4.80 -9.53
N PRO A 278 1.94 6.08 -9.71
CA PRO A 278 3.28 6.46 -10.12
C PRO A 278 4.34 5.98 -9.13
N VAL A 279 5.47 5.50 -9.64
CA VAL A 279 6.58 5.00 -8.83
C VAL A 279 7.54 6.14 -8.46
N VAL A 280 8.06 6.11 -7.23
CA VAL A 280 9.12 7.01 -6.78
C VAL A 280 10.43 6.67 -7.52
N ARG A 281 11.09 7.69 -8.07
CA ARG A 281 12.35 7.52 -8.80
C ARG A 281 13.40 6.80 -7.94
N GLY A 282 14.11 5.84 -8.54
CA GLY A 282 15.23 5.14 -7.89
C GLY A 282 14.86 3.79 -7.24
N SER A 283 13.57 3.50 -6.98
CA SER A 283 13.16 2.21 -6.37
C SER A 283 13.34 0.98 -7.27
N GLN A 284 13.71 1.19 -8.54
CA GLN A 284 13.70 0.18 -9.59
C GLN A 284 15.09 -0.42 -9.88
N VAL A 285 16.11 -0.09 -9.10
CA VAL A 285 17.47 -0.61 -9.32
C VAL A 285 17.58 -2.10 -8.92
N HIS A 286 16.71 -2.62 -8.04
CA HIS A 286 16.62 -4.05 -7.75
C HIS A 286 15.16 -4.48 -7.56
N LYS A 287 14.55 -5.07 -8.60
CA LYS A 287 13.19 -5.61 -8.51
C LYS A 287 13.19 -6.99 -7.85
N LEU A 288 12.62 -7.09 -6.63
CA LEU A 288 12.16 -8.36 -6.03
C LEU A 288 11.17 -9.11 -6.94
N GLN A 289 10.43 -8.40 -7.79
CA GLN A 289 9.54 -9.02 -8.77
C GLN A 289 10.28 -9.96 -9.74
N THR A 290 11.54 -9.68 -10.07
CA THR A 290 12.30 -10.52 -11.00
C THR A 290 12.78 -11.81 -10.35
N SER A 291 13.04 -11.83 -9.03
CA SER A 291 13.41 -13.06 -8.31
C SER A 291 12.20 -13.91 -7.90
N ASN A 292 11.05 -13.28 -7.58
CA ASN A 292 9.87 -13.99 -7.10
C ASN A 292 8.97 -14.55 -8.22
N VAL A 293 9.06 -14.00 -9.44
CA VAL A 293 8.25 -14.43 -10.60
C VAL A 293 9.05 -15.27 -11.61
N ALA A 294 10.38 -15.09 -11.70
CA ALA A 294 11.21 -15.86 -12.64
C ALA A 294 11.71 -17.21 -12.10
N GLY A 295 11.63 -17.42 -10.78
CA GLY A 295 11.69 -18.74 -10.16
C GLY A 295 10.35 -19.03 -9.51
N SER A 296 10.01 -20.29 -9.30
CA SER A 296 8.78 -20.81 -8.65
C SER A 296 8.46 -20.25 -7.25
N GLY A 297 9.15 -19.20 -6.77
CA GLY A 297 9.15 -18.78 -5.37
C GLY A 297 7.79 -18.37 -4.81
N ASN A 298 6.87 -17.82 -5.61
CA ASN A 298 5.50 -17.61 -5.16
C ASN A 298 4.68 -18.91 -5.14
N ASP A 299 4.81 -19.75 -6.17
CA ASP A 299 4.11 -21.04 -6.24
C ASP A 299 4.54 -21.99 -5.12
N ASP A 300 5.83 -22.05 -4.79
CA ASP A 300 6.38 -22.85 -3.69
C ASP A 300 5.83 -22.38 -2.33
N GLN A 301 5.76 -21.06 -2.12
CA GLN A 301 5.20 -20.50 -0.89
C GLN A 301 3.68 -20.68 -0.82
N ILE A 302 2.97 -20.65 -1.95
CA ILE A 302 1.53 -20.99 -2.01
C ILE A 302 1.34 -22.46 -1.61
N ALA A 303 2.11 -23.38 -2.20
CA ALA A 303 2.02 -24.80 -1.88
C ALA A 303 2.33 -25.10 -0.41
N ALA A 304 3.31 -24.41 0.18
CA ALA A 304 3.65 -24.56 1.60
C ALA A 304 2.62 -23.93 2.56
N THR A 305 1.81 -22.99 2.09
CA THR A 305 0.94 -22.16 2.95
C THR A 305 -0.52 -22.60 2.96
N TYR A 306 -1.09 -22.99 1.81
CA TYR A 306 -2.52 -23.33 1.72
C TYR A 306 -2.79 -24.74 2.24
N THR A 307 -3.59 -24.82 3.30
CA THR A 307 -4.05 -26.09 3.87
C THR A 307 -5.21 -26.69 3.06
N ALA A 308 -5.47 -27.99 3.23
CA ALA A 308 -6.63 -28.65 2.60
C ALA A 308 -7.96 -27.93 2.90
N ALA A 309 -8.18 -27.53 4.16
CA ALA A 309 -9.38 -26.79 4.56
C ALA A 309 -9.50 -25.41 3.88
N ALA A 310 -8.38 -24.74 3.61
CA ALA A 310 -8.39 -23.48 2.86
C ALA A 310 -8.69 -23.71 1.37
N LEU A 311 -8.18 -24.80 0.79
CA LEU A 311 -8.48 -25.20 -0.59
C LEU A 311 -9.97 -25.54 -0.76
N ASP A 312 -10.57 -26.26 0.19
CA ASP A 312 -12.01 -26.59 0.14
C ASP A 312 -12.88 -25.33 0.08
N ARG A 313 -12.52 -24.30 0.86
CA ARG A 313 -13.21 -23.00 0.83
C ARG A 313 -13.05 -22.29 -0.51
N LEU A 314 -11.84 -22.31 -1.09
CA LEU A 314 -11.60 -21.74 -2.41
C LEU A 314 -12.41 -22.46 -3.49
N VAL A 315 -12.52 -23.78 -3.43
CA VAL A 315 -13.31 -24.58 -4.36
C VAL A 315 -14.80 -24.27 -4.22
N ALA A 316 -15.30 -24.12 -3.00
CA ALA A 316 -16.71 -23.83 -2.70
C ALA A 316 -17.16 -22.44 -3.16
N ALA A 317 -16.26 -21.45 -3.20
CA ALA A 317 -16.57 -20.05 -3.52
C ALA A 317 -16.76 -19.75 -5.03
N ARG A 318 -17.50 -20.60 -5.76
CA ARG A 318 -17.79 -20.41 -7.19
C ARG A 318 -18.69 -19.22 -7.47
#